data_AF-A0A7Y4XC46-F1
#
_entry.id   AF-A0A7Y4XC46-F1
#
_cell.length_a   1.000
_cell.length_b   1.000
_cell.length_c   1.000
_cell.angle_alpha   90.00
_cell.angle_beta   90.00
_cell.angle_gamma   90.00
#
_symmetry.space_group_name_H-M   'P 1'
#
loop_
_entity.id
_entity.type
_entity.pdbx_description
1 polymer ?
#
loop_
_entity_poly.entity_id
_entity_poly.type
_entity_poly.pdbx_seq_one_letter_code
_entity_poly.pdbx_strand_id
1 'polypeptide(L)' 'MSAEVVDGILIEGIPDHHCDTCGESYYTIETQRAIDEIRANPRRYAQRKTVLAAVA' A
#
# COMPACT_ATOMS: atom_id res chain seq x y z
N MET A 1 3.59 28.73 -2.17
CA MET A 1 3.18 27.40 -2.67
C MET A 1 3.57 26.40 -1.60
N SER A 2 2.61 25.85 -0.87
CA SER A 2 2.87 24.93 0.24
C SER A 2 2.71 23.50 -0.27
N ALA A 3 3.77 22.69 -0.20
CA ALA A 3 3.68 21.26 -0.46
C ALA A 3 3.04 20.59 0.76
N GLU A 4 1.93 19.88 0.56
CA GLU A 4 1.34 19.03 1.60
C GLU A 4 2.04 17.68 1.59
N VAL A 5 2.68 17.32 2.71
CA VAL A 5 3.28 16.00 2.89
C VAL A 5 2.16 15.04 3.27
N VAL A 6 1.82 14.10 2.37
CA VAL A 6 0.88 13.01 2.68
C VAL A 6 1.66 11.88 3.33
N ASP A 7 1.48 11.66 4.63
CA ASP A 7 2.03 10.50 5.34
C ASP A 7 1.21 9.25 4.97
N GLY A 8 1.67 8.53 3.93
CA GLY A 8 1.07 7.30 3.44
C GLY A 8 2.09 6.16 3.36
N ILE A 9 1.64 4.93 3.57
CA ILE A 9 2.45 3.73 3.36
C ILE A 9 2.01 3.11 2.02
N LEU A 10 2.92 3.10 1.05
CA LEU A 10 2.73 2.36 -0.19
C LEU A 10 3.25 0.93 0.00
N ILE A 11 2.37 -0.05 -0.16
CA ILE A 11 2.72 -1.47 -0.14
C ILE A 11 2.54 -1.99 -1.57
N GLU A 12 3.65 -2.36 -2.21
CA GLU A 12 3.71 -2.80 -3.61
C GLU A 12 3.83 -4.33 -3.69
N GLY A 13 3.43 -4.91 -4.83
CA GLY A 13 3.63 -6.35 -5.11
C GLY A 13 2.77 -7.29 -4.25
N ILE A 14 1.63 -6.81 -3.76
CA ILE A 14 0.69 -7.63 -2.99
C ILE A 14 0.02 -8.64 -3.93
N PRO A 15 0.11 -9.96 -3.69
CA PRO A 15 -0.59 -10.94 -4.51
C PRO A 15 -2.09 -10.86 -4.26
N ASP A 16 -2.85 -10.55 -5.31
CA ASP A 16 -4.30 -10.60 -5.31
C ASP A 16 -4.83 -11.79 -6.12
N HIS A 17 -6.05 -12.21 -5.77
CA HIS A 17 -6.83 -13.17 -6.51
C HIS A 17 -8.01 -12.42 -7.13
N HIS A 18 -8.03 -12.34 -8.45
CA HIS A 18 -9.14 -11.78 -9.19
C HIS A 18 -10.18 -12.86 -9.48
N CYS A 19 -11.46 -12.57 -9.23
CA CYS A 19 -12.57 -13.42 -9.66
C CYS A 19 -13.17 -12.87 -10.95
N ASP A 20 -12.98 -13.59 -12.05
CA ASP A 20 -13.55 -13.21 -13.36
C ASP A 20 -15.09 -13.23 -13.39
N THR A 21 -15.74 -13.87 -12.42
CA THR A 21 -17.20 -13.98 -12.37
C THR A 21 -17.86 -12.77 -11.72
N CYS A 22 -17.31 -12.25 -10.62
CA CYS A 22 -17.85 -11.06 -9.93
C CYS A 22 -17.04 -9.78 -10.21
N GLY A 23 -15.84 -9.90 -10.79
CA GLY A 23 -14.93 -8.78 -11.08
C GLY A 23 -14.22 -8.23 -9.85
N GLU A 24 -14.34 -8.89 -8.69
CA GLU A 24 -13.69 -8.45 -7.46
C GLU A 24 -12.30 -9.09 -7.29
N SER A 25 -11.37 -8.32 -6.73
CA SER A 25 -10.07 -8.81 -6.29
C SER A 25 -10.04 -8.95 -4.77
N TYR A 26 -9.52 -10.06 -4.30
CA TYR A 26 -9.39 -10.37 -2.87
C TYR A 26 -7.97 -10.84 -2.57
N TYR A 27 -7.57 -10.63 -1.32
CA TYR A 27 -6.28 -11.07 -0.81
C TYR A 27 -6.47 -12.27 0.11
N THR A 28 -5.43 -13.09 0.25
CA THR A 28 -5.45 -14.16 1.25
C THR A 28 -5.41 -13.58 2.66
N ILE A 29 -5.82 -14.38 3.65
CA ILE A 29 -5.75 -14.01 5.07
C ILE A 29 -4.29 -13.74 5.49
N GLU A 30 -3.33 -14.46 4.93
CA GLU A 30 -1.90 -14.28 5.21
C GLU A 30 -1.41 -12.92 4.72
N THR A 31 -1.81 -12.54 3.51
CA THR A 31 -1.54 -11.22 2.95
C THR A 31 -2.16 -10.11 3.80
N GLN A 32 -3.42 -10.28 4.24
CA GLN A 32 -4.08 -9.32 5.13
C GLN A 32 -3.31 -9.15 6.45
N ARG A 33 -2.86 -10.26 7.07
CA ARG A 33 -2.06 -10.22 8.29
C ARG A 33 -0.73 -9.48 8.10
N ALA A 34 -0.07 -9.69 6.96
CA ALA A 34 1.17 -8.97 6.64
C ALA A 34 0.93 -7.45 6.50
N ILE A 35 -0.16 -7.05 5.85
CA ILE A 35 -0.56 -5.63 5.76
C ILE A 35 -0.81 -5.05 7.15
N ASP A 36 -1.51 -5.79 8.03
CA ASP A 36 -1.80 -5.35 9.39
C ASP A 36 -0.52 -5.21 10.23
N GLU A 37 0.45 -6.12 10.07
CA GLU A 37 1.77 -6.01 10.74
C GLU A 37 2.56 -4.78 10.28
N ILE A 38 2.55 -4.48 8.97
CA ILE A 38 3.18 -3.28 8.41
C ILE A 38 2.53 -2.01 8.97
N ARG A 39 1.18 -1.99 9.04
CA ARG A 39 0.42 -0.87 9.61
C ARG A 39 0.71 -0.66 11.10
N ALA A 40 0.88 -1.74 11.85
CA ALA A 40 1.24 -1.66 13.27
C ALA A 40 2.68 -1.19 13.49
N ASN A 41 3.60 -1.49 12.56
CA ASN A 41 5.03 -1.21 12.70
C ASN A 41 5.63 -0.50 11.47
N PRO A 42 5.10 0.67 11.07
CA PRO A 42 5.44 1.27 9.78
C PRO A 42 6.91 1.64 9.66
N ARG A 43 7.55 2.05 10.76
CA ARG A 43 8.98 2.40 10.80
C ARG A 43 9.91 1.22 10.50
N ARG A 44 9.45 -0.03 10.70
CA ARG A 44 10.25 -1.23 10.46
C ARG A 44 10.31 -1.59 8.97
N TYR A 45 9.26 -1.25 8.22
CA TYR A 45 9.10 -1.64 6.82
C TYR A 45 9.23 -0.46 5.85
N ALA A 46 9.06 0.78 6.33
CA ALA A 46 9.15 1.96 5.49
C ALA A 46 10.61 2.22 5.06
N GLN A 47 10.88 2.02 3.77
CA GLN A 47 11.95 2.77 3.10
C GLN A 47 11.40 4.13 2.68
N ARG A 48 12.05 5.21 3.10
CA ARG A 48 11.69 6.56 2.65
C ARG A 48 11.98 6.69 1.16
N LYS A 49 10.93 6.78 0.34
CA LYS A 49 11.02 7.22 -1.06
C LYS A 49 10.45 8.64 -1.15
N THR A 50 11.20 9.57 -1.75
CA THR A 50 10.69 10.90 -2.08
C THR A 50 10.02 10.83 -3.44
N VAL A 51 8.70 11.00 -3.48
CA VAL A 51 7.94 11.05 -4.73
C VAL A 51 7.73 12.52 -5.11
N LEU A 52 8.31 12.93 -6.24
CA LEU A 52 8.02 14.22 -6.85
C LEU A 52 6.77 14.06 -7.73
N ALA A 53 5.61 14.46 -7.21
CA ALA A 53 4.40 14.53 -8.01
C ALA A 53 4.40 15.84 -8.82
N ALA A 54 4.38 15.72 -10.15
CA ALA A 54 4.03 16.85 -11.02
C ALA A 54 2.50 16.95 -11.04
N VAL A 55 1.96 18.06 -10.53
CA VAL A 55 0.53 18.38 -10.64
C VAL A 55 0.36 19.21 -11.91
N ALA A 56 -0.41 18.68 -12.87
CA ALA A 56 -0.73 19.34 -14.15
C ALA A 56 -1.89 20.33 -13.99
#